data_AF-A0AAR5PSG9-F1
#
_entry.id   AF-A0AAR5PSG9-F1
#
_cell.length_a   1.000
_cell.length_b   1.000
_cell.length_c   1.000
_cell.angle_alpha   90.00
_cell.angle_beta   90.00
_cell.angle_gamma   90.00
#
_symmetry.space_group_name_H-M   'P 1'
#
loop_
_entity.id
_entity.type
_entity.pdbx_description
1 polymer ?
#
loop_
_entity_poly.entity_id
_entity_poly.type
_entity_poly.pdbx_seq_one_letter_code
_entity_poly.pdbx_strand_id
1 'polypeptide(L)'
;MSLYPSLEDMKTDQMGCAPFPGLPTQASPVLGTVYPALEPYMGLELSEEVIRLNMPEYRLAPSGGSAMVAPLSGQSLGLQKAQVTNAVRQVVLCKDKDNKIGLRLKEVNKGIFVALVVSQSPAALAGLRFGDQILQINGINMAGFSMEKAHDLLKKSAPEAIAMAIRDRPFERAITLHKDSTGCLGFQFKDQRICALVKDSSAARNGVLIDHQLLEVDGQNVIGLSDKQIRDIIQQAGNVVTITVMPRFIYQHMVKKMAGSLIKGLMDHSL
;
A
#
# COMPACT_ATOMS: atom_id res chain seq x y z
N MET A 1 28.99 28.36 -39.56
CA MET A 1 27.85 27.85 -38.77
C MET A 1 27.34 26.57 -39.40
N SER A 2 27.71 25.44 -38.81
CA SER A 2 26.96 24.19 -38.73
C SER A 2 27.48 23.53 -37.45
N LEU A 3 26.58 23.35 -36.48
CA LEU A 3 26.92 23.28 -35.04
C LEU A 3 26.63 21.90 -34.43
N TYR A 4 26.75 20.81 -35.22
CA TYR A 4 26.74 19.44 -34.73
C TYR A 4 27.61 18.53 -35.64
N PRO A 5 28.47 17.66 -35.08
CA PRO A 5 29.18 16.64 -35.85
C PRO A 5 28.23 15.57 -36.41
N SER A 6 28.46 15.12 -37.65
CA SER A 6 27.72 14.03 -38.30
C SER A 6 28.23 12.66 -37.83
N LEU A 7 27.38 11.64 -37.92
CA LEU A 7 27.60 10.24 -37.47
C LEU A 7 28.71 9.47 -38.22
N GLU A 8 29.49 10.13 -39.06
CA GLU A 8 30.48 9.51 -39.95
C GLU A 8 31.90 9.48 -39.36
N ASP A 9 32.12 10.13 -38.22
CA ASP A 9 33.43 10.20 -37.54
C ASP A 9 33.63 9.15 -36.41
N MET A 10 32.68 8.24 -36.17
CA MET A 10 32.88 7.15 -35.21
C MET A 10 33.60 5.96 -35.84
N LYS A 11 34.94 5.98 -35.80
CA LYS A 11 35.76 4.80 -36.05
C LYS A 11 35.71 3.88 -34.81
N THR A 12 34.80 2.91 -34.83
CA THR A 12 34.72 1.82 -33.87
C THR A 12 35.85 0.83 -34.13
N ASP A 13 36.82 0.73 -33.23
CA ASP A 13 37.64 -0.47 -33.15
C ASP A 13 38.09 -0.74 -31.72
N GLN A 14 37.88 -2.00 -31.32
CA GLN A 14 38.27 -2.68 -30.08
C GLN A 14 37.44 -2.43 -28.81
N MET A 15 36.30 -3.14 -28.73
CA MET A 15 35.76 -3.61 -27.45
C MET A 15 36.02 -5.12 -27.35
N GLY A 16 37.11 -5.48 -26.67
CA GLY A 16 37.42 -6.86 -26.29
C GLY A 16 36.64 -7.26 -25.04
N CYS A 17 35.89 -8.36 -25.15
CA CYS A 17 35.16 -9.00 -24.06
C CYS A 17 36.15 -9.74 -23.15
N ALA A 18 36.01 -9.64 -21.82
CA ALA A 18 36.72 -10.49 -20.89
C ALA A 18 35.80 -11.03 -19.77
N PRO A 19 36.04 -12.28 -19.30
CA PRO A 19 35.07 -13.07 -18.53
C PRO A 19 35.33 -13.02 -17.01
N PHE A 20 34.30 -13.33 -16.21
CA PHE A 20 34.40 -13.60 -14.75
C PHE A 20 35.27 -14.85 -14.50
N PRO A 21 36.15 -14.91 -13.46
CA PRO A 21 35.67 -15.21 -12.09
C PRO A 21 36.56 -14.74 -10.91
N GLY A 22 35.96 -14.73 -9.69
CA GLY A 22 36.66 -14.96 -8.41
C GLY A 22 36.85 -13.75 -7.49
N LEU A 23 36.38 -13.83 -6.24
CA LEU A 23 36.78 -12.91 -5.16
C LEU A 23 38.28 -13.07 -4.86
N PRO A 24 38.99 -11.95 -4.66
CA PRO A 24 39.79 -11.85 -3.45
C PRO A 24 39.76 -10.47 -2.78
N THR A 25 39.93 -10.53 -1.47
CA THR A 25 40.24 -9.47 -0.49
C THR A 25 41.42 -8.59 -0.94
N GLN A 26 41.29 -7.24 -0.89
CA GLN A 26 42.32 -6.30 -0.36
C GLN A 26 41.98 -4.82 -0.59
N ALA A 27 42.34 -4.02 0.43
CA ALA A 27 42.84 -2.64 0.42
C ALA A 27 42.21 -1.60 -0.52
N SER A 28 41.59 -0.58 0.08
CA SER A 28 41.09 0.62 -0.58
C SER A 28 42.23 1.41 -1.25
N PRO A 29 42.13 1.77 -2.55
CA PRO A 29 43.12 2.61 -3.22
C PRO A 29 42.88 4.09 -2.90
N VAL A 30 43.99 4.83 -2.77
CA VAL A 30 44.01 6.29 -2.62
C VAL A 30 43.49 6.90 -3.94
N LEU A 31 42.33 7.55 -3.88
CA LEU A 31 41.71 8.19 -5.04
C LEU A 31 42.41 9.53 -5.31
N GLY A 32 43.20 9.59 -6.38
CA GLY A 32 43.69 10.85 -6.94
C GLY A 32 42.51 11.71 -7.42
N THR A 33 42.35 12.87 -6.82
CA THR A 33 41.25 13.81 -7.04
C THR A 33 41.37 14.48 -8.42
N VAL A 34 40.49 14.11 -9.36
CA VAL A 34 40.36 14.73 -10.70
C VAL A 34 39.51 16.02 -10.68
N TYR A 35 38.93 16.38 -9.51
CA TYR A 35 38.14 17.60 -9.33
C TYR A 35 38.92 18.65 -8.54
N PRO A 36 38.90 19.93 -8.96
CA PRO A 36 39.47 21.02 -8.16
C PRO A 36 38.84 21.02 -6.78
N ALA A 37 39.67 21.09 -5.73
CA ALA A 37 39.18 21.28 -4.37
C ALA A 37 38.38 22.59 -4.27
N LEU A 38 37.37 22.65 -3.40
CA LEU A 38 36.57 23.86 -3.18
C LEU A 38 37.35 24.99 -2.47
N GLU A 39 38.53 24.65 -1.96
CA GLU A 39 39.42 25.53 -1.20
C GLU A 39 39.93 26.72 -2.03
N PRO A 40 40.52 26.56 -3.24
CA PRO A 40 41.04 27.69 -4.00
C PRO A 40 39.94 28.48 -4.71
N TYR A 41 38.73 27.92 -4.84
CA TYR A 41 37.63 28.52 -5.59
C TYR A 41 36.64 29.30 -4.71
N MET A 42 36.35 28.79 -3.50
CA MET A 42 35.37 29.39 -2.58
C MET A 42 36.00 29.85 -1.25
N GLY A 43 37.29 29.60 -1.01
CA GLY A 43 37.94 29.89 0.28
C GLY A 43 37.35 29.08 1.44
N LEU A 44 36.65 27.99 1.14
CA LEU A 44 36.01 27.12 2.12
C LEU A 44 36.92 25.92 2.37
N GLU A 45 37.89 26.09 3.28
CA GLU A 45 38.61 24.96 3.88
C GLU A 45 37.63 24.17 4.75
N LEU A 46 37.06 23.10 4.20
CA LEU A 46 36.31 22.11 4.96
C LEU A 46 37.29 21.14 5.62
N SER A 47 38.06 21.62 6.61
CA SER A 47 38.86 20.72 7.45
C SER A 47 37.95 19.78 8.23
N GLU A 48 38.39 18.55 8.49
CA GLU A 48 37.60 17.59 9.31
C GLU A 48 37.19 18.19 10.66
N GLU A 49 37.99 19.11 11.19
CA GLU A 49 37.73 19.84 12.42
C GLU A 49 36.58 20.85 12.28
N VAL A 50 36.57 21.65 11.20
CA VAL A 50 35.48 22.59 10.91
C VAL A 50 34.19 21.85 10.61
N ILE A 51 34.26 20.74 9.86
CA ILE A 51 33.12 19.87 9.61
C ILE A 51 32.59 19.31 10.94
N ARG A 52 33.44 18.83 11.85
CA ARG A 52 33.00 18.32 13.15
C ARG A 52 32.43 19.40 14.07
N LEU A 53 32.94 20.62 14.00
CA LEU A 53 32.44 21.77 14.77
C LEU A 53 31.07 22.25 14.27
N ASN A 54 30.84 22.19 12.95
CA ASN A 54 29.60 22.64 12.31
C ASN A 54 28.64 21.50 11.92
N MET A 55 29.02 20.23 12.11
CA MET A 55 28.14 19.09 11.89
C MET A 55 27.12 19.09 13.03
N PRO A 56 25.82 19.26 12.74
CA PRO A 56 24.81 19.18 13.77
C PRO A 56 24.91 17.81 14.44
N GLU A 57 25.02 17.80 15.76
CA GLU A 57 25.09 16.59 16.56
C GLU A 57 23.80 15.80 16.33
N TYR A 58 23.84 14.81 15.43
CA TYR A 58 22.74 13.87 15.25
C TYR A 58 22.77 12.89 16.44
N ARG A 59 22.44 13.40 17.62
CA ARG A 59 22.10 12.55 18.76
C ARG A 59 20.88 11.74 18.34
N LEU A 60 21.05 10.43 18.25
CA LEU A 60 19.95 9.49 18.43
C LEU A 60 19.46 9.67 19.88
N ALA A 61 18.66 10.71 20.10
CA ALA A 61 18.09 11.00 21.40
C ALA A 61 17.01 9.95 21.72
N PRO A 62 17.02 9.36 22.91
CA PRO A 62 15.86 8.63 23.39
C PRO A 62 14.72 9.64 23.59
N SER A 63 13.53 9.22 23.16
CA SER A 63 12.21 9.83 23.39
C SER A 63 12.14 10.93 24.46
N GLY A 64 11.91 12.18 24.03
CA GLY A 64 11.41 13.24 24.92
C GLY A 64 11.75 14.65 24.46
N GLY A 65 10.75 15.40 23.97
CA GLY A 65 10.79 16.87 23.91
C GLY A 65 10.78 17.50 22.50
N SER A 66 9.70 18.21 22.21
CA SER A 66 9.34 19.00 21.02
C SER A 66 10.46 19.76 20.29
N ALA A 67 10.46 19.65 18.94
CA ALA A 67 10.60 20.77 17.96
C ALA A 67 11.11 20.33 16.57
N MET A 68 10.75 19.14 16.09
CA MET A 68 10.75 18.85 14.64
C MET A 68 9.44 18.11 14.31
N VAL A 69 8.49 18.80 13.68
CA VAL A 69 7.29 18.17 13.14
C VAL A 69 7.67 17.52 11.82
N ALA A 70 8.27 16.33 11.88
CA ALA A 70 7.94 15.33 10.89
C ALA A 70 6.41 15.11 10.96
N PRO A 71 5.69 14.83 9.85
CA PRO A 71 4.27 14.57 9.94
C PRO A 71 4.02 13.49 10.98
N LEU A 72 3.39 13.86 12.11
CA LEU A 72 3.07 12.97 13.23
C LEU A 72 2.21 11.76 12.79
N SER A 73 1.73 11.77 11.55
CA SER A 73 1.03 10.67 10.89
C SER A 73 1.91 9.45 10.62
N GLY A 74 3.23 9.61 10.43
CA GLY A 74 4.15 8.52 10.03
C GLY A 74 4.29 7.36 11.01
N GLN A 75 4.03 7.58 12.30
CA GLN A 75 4.12 6.56 13.36
C GLN A 75 2.75 6.07 13.86
N SER A 76 1.65 6.57 13.28
CA SER A 76 0.33 6.11 13.69
C SER A 76 0.12 4.66 13.24
N LEU A 77 -0.31 3.79 14.16
CA LEU A 77 -0.62 2.38 13.86
C LEU A 77 -1.66 2.28 12.74
N GLY A 78 -2.61 3.23 12.70
CA GLY A 78 -3.59 3.34 11.62
C GLY A 78 -2.95 3.57 10.25
N LEU A 79 -1.89 4.40 10.15
CA LEU A 79 -1.20 4.62 8.87
C LEU A 79 -0.48 3.36 8.39
N GLN A 80 0.25 2.67 9.28
CA GLN A 80 0.96 1.44 8.91
C GLN A 80 0.00 0.34 8.45
N LYS A 81 -1.17 0.22 9.10
CA LYS A 81 -2.18 -0.79 8.77
C LYS A 81 -3.03 -0.44 7.54
N ALA A 82 -3.36 0.83 7.37
CA ALA A 82 -4.22 1.31 6.29
C ALA A 82 -3.44 1.62 4.99
N GLN A 83 -2.11 1.61 5.00
CA GLN A 83 -1.31 1.89 3.81
C GLN A 83 -1.69 0.94 2.65
N VAL A 84 -2.11 1.53 1.53
CA VAL A 84 -2.37 0.82 0.28
C VAL A 84 -1.12 0.94 -0.58
N THR A 85 -0.31 -0.12 -0.62
CA THR A 85 0.98 -0.11 -1.34
C THR A 85 0.84 -0.52 -2.81
N ASN A 86 -0.31 -1.08 -3.22
CA ASN A 86 -0.51 -1.70 -4.54
C ASN A 86 0.57 -2.73 -4.91
N ALA A 87 1.31 -3.22 -3.91
CA ALA A 87 2.43 -4.11 -4.08
C ALA A 87 1.92 -5.50 -4.48
N VAL A 88 2.78 -6.24 -5.19
CA VAL A 88 2.52 -7.64 -5.50
C VAL A 88 3.21 -8.48 -4.43
N ARG A 89 2.44 -9.34 -3.78
CA ARG A 89 2.93 -10.28 -2.76
C ARG A 89 2.51 -11.70 -3.09
N GLN A 90 3.35 -12.65 -2.70
CA GLN A 90 3.03 -14.06 -2.78
C GLN A 90 2.51 -14.54 -1.44
N VAL A 91 1.44 -15.32 -1.48
CA VAL A 91 0.78 -15.83 -0.29
C VAL A 91 0.51 -17.32 -0.49
N VAL A 92 0.77 -18.13 0.54
CA VAL A 92 0.51 -19.56 0.51
C VAL A 92 -0.59 -19.86 1.51
N LEU A 93 -1.65 -20.50 1.05
CA LEU A 93 -2.82 -20.81 1.85
C LEU A 93 -3.02 -22.32 1.94
N CYS A 94 -3.46 -22.77 3.11
CA CYS A 94 -3.89 -24.15 3.33
C CYS A 94 -5.42 -24.19 3.39
N LYS A 95 -6.03 -25.27 2.91
CA LYS A 95 -7.48 -25.47 3.10
C LYS A 95 -7.77 -25.88 4.54
N ASP A 96 -8.90 -25.44 5.06
CA ASP A 96 -9.39 -25.89 6.35
C ASP A 96 -9.94 -27.33 6.27
N LYS A 97 -10.33 -27.91 7.40
CA LYS A 97 -10.92 -29.26 7.55
C LYS A 97 -12.11 -29.50 6.60
N ASP A 98 -12.86 -28.45 6.30
CA ASP A 98 -13.98 -28.46 5.36
C ASP A 98 -13.57 -28.36 3.87
N ASN A 99 -12.27 -28.42 3.56
CA ASN A 99 -11.70 -28.15 2.23
C ASN A 99 -12.07 -26.76 1.67
N LYS A 100 -12.28 -25.79 2.54
CA LYS A 100 -12.62 -24.39 2.21
C LYS A 100 -11.49 -23.46 2.62
N ILE A 101 -11.37 -22.35 1.91
CA ILE A 101 -10.36 -21.30 2.17
C ILE A 101 -11.03 -20.06 2.79
N GLY A 102 -12.35 -19.93 2.65
CA GLY A 102 -13.11 -18.77 3.14
C GLY A 102 -13.06 -17.54 2.24
N LEU A 103 -12.89 -17.73 0.92
CA LEU A 103 -12.84 -16.64 -0.06
C LEU A 103 -14.02 -16.68 -1.02
N ARG A 104 -14.52 -15.49 -1.35
CA ARG A 104 -15.39 -15.28 -2.50
C ARG A 104 -14.73 -14.36 -3.52
N LEU A 105 -14.72 -14.82 -4.77
CA LEU A 105 -14.08 -14.10 -5.87
C LEU A 105 -15.11 -13.44 -6.77
N LYS A 106 -14.69 -12.36 -7.41
CA LYS A 106 -15.49 -11.63 -8.39
C LYS A 106 -14.63 -11.20 -9.56
N GLU A 107 -15.17 -11.37 -10.76
CA GLU A 107 -14.57 -10.83 -11.97
C GLU A 107 -14.91 -9.35 -12.14
N VAL A 108 -13.89 -8.52 -12.36
CA VAL A 108 -14.02 -7.08 -12.68
C VAL A 108 -13.01 -6.76 -13.78
N ASN A 109 -13.45 -6.18 -14.90
CA ASN A 109 -12.56 -5.77 -16.01
C ASN A 109 -11.56 -6.87 -16.45
N LYS A 110 -12.02 -8.13 -16.58
CA LYS A 110 -11.18 -9.31 -16.90
C LYS A 110 -10.11 -9.67 -15.86
N GLY A 111 -10.16 -9.07 -14.67
CA GLY A 111 -9.35 -9.47 -13.51
C GLY A 111 -10.20 -10.18 -12.46
N ILE A 112 -9.56 -10.97 -11.61
CA ILE A 112 -10.19 -11.65 -10.49
C ILE A 112 -9.86 -10.90 -9.19
N PHE A 113 -10.89 -10.56 -8.42
CA PHE A 113 -10.79 -9.79 -7.19
C PHE A 113 -11.45 -10.51 -6.02
N VAL A 114 -10.90 -10.30 -4.83
CA VAL A 114 -11.47 -10.77 -3.57
C VAL A 114 -12.63 -9.86 -3.18
N ALA A 115 -13.81 -10.46 -3.07
CA ALA A 115 -15.05 -9.75 -2.80
C ALA A 115 -15.67 -10.09 -1.45
N LEU A 116 -15.25 -11.18 -0.82
CA LEU A 116 -15.57 -11.47 0.58
C LEU A 116 -14.48 -12.36 1.18
N VAL A 117 -14.10 -12.05 2.41
CA VAL A 117 -13.19 -12.85 3.23
C VAL A 117 -13.94 -13.23 4.49
N VAL A 118 -14.01 -14.53 4.76
CA VAL A 118 -14.68 -15.06 5.94
C VAL A 118 -13.76 -14.87 7.15
N SER A 119 -14.29 -14.35 8.25
CA SER A 119 -13.55 -14.24 9.52
C SER A 119 -13.02 -15.61 9.99
N GLN A 120 -11.83 -15.61 10.60
CA GLN A 120 -11.14 -16.81 11.09
C GLN A 120 -10.86 -17.90 10.03
N SER A 121 -10.95 -17.56 8.74
CA SER A 121 -10.63 -18.48 7.66
C SER A 121 -9.13 -18.46 7.31
N PRO A 122 -8.61 -19.50 6.63
CA PRO A 122 -7.23 -19.48 6.14
C PRO A 122 -6.89 -18.25 5.30
N ALA A 123 -7.87 -17.68 4.59
CA ALA A 123 -7.70 -16.44 3.84
C ALA A 123 -7.53 -15.21 4.72
N ALA A 124 -8.31 -15.09 5.80
CA ALA A 124 -8.16 -14.01 6.76
C ALA A 124 -6.79 -14.08 7.45
N LEU A 125 -6.36 -15.28 7.85
CA LEU A 125 -5.04 -15.53 8.43
C LEU A 125 -3.89 -15.22 7.46
N ALA A 126 -4.12 -15.44 6.16
CA ALA A 126 -3.19 -15.10 5.10
C ALA A 126 -3.14 -13.59 4.79
N GLY A 127 -3.93 -12.76 5.48
CA GLY A 127 -3.97 -11.31 5.32
C GLY A 127 -4.69 -10.84 4.05
N LEU A 128 -5.49 -11.70 3.43
CA LEU A 128 -6.32 -11.31 2.29
C LEU A 128 -7.45 -10.40 2.75
N ARG A 129 -7.70 -9.36 1.97
CA ARG A 129 -8.75 -8.37 2.24
C ARG A 129 -9.68 -8.20 1.05
N PHE A 130 -10.80 -7.55 1.30
CA PHE A 130 -11.65 -7.04 0.22
C PHE A 130 -10.82 -6.17 -0.72
N GLY A 131 -11.09 -6.22 -2.02
CA GLY A 131 -10.40 -5.37 -2.99
C GLY A 131 -9.10 -5.96 -3.53
N ASP A 132 -8.52 -6.97 -2.89
CA ASP A 132 -7.30 -7.62 -3.37
C ASP A 132 -7.50 -8.26 -4.74
N GLN A 133 -6.52 -8.09 -5.63
CA GLN A 133 -6.54 -8.69 -6.97
C GLN A 133 -5.69 -9.95 -6.99
N ILE A 134 -6.26 -11.05 -7.47
CA ILE A 134 -5.51 -12.30 -7.66
C ILE A 134 -4.95 -12.31 -9.07
N LEU A 135 -3.62 -12.31 -9.16
CA LEU A 135 -2.89 -12.37 -10.42
C LEU A 135 -2.66 -13.82 -10.85
N GLN A 136 -2.27 -14.67 -9.90
CA GLN A 136 -1.97 -16.09 -10.16
C GLN A 136 -2.48 -17.01 -9.06
N ILE A 137 -2.83 -18.24 -9.44
CA ILE A 137 -3.15 -19.35 -8.53
C ILE A 137 -2.34 -20.57 -9.00
N ASN A 138 -1.45 -21.08 -8.14
CA ASN A 138 -0.56 -22.21 -8.42
C ASN A 138 0.22 -22.05 -9.74
N GLY A 139 0.72 -20.84 -10.01
CA GLY A 139 1.46 -20.49 -11.23
C GLY A 139 0.60 -20.24 -12.47
N ILE A 140 -0.73 -20.38 -12.37
CA ILE A 140 -1.66 -20.11 -13.49
C ILE A 140 -2.11 -18.65 -13.43
N ASN A 141 -1.94 -17.93 -14.54
CA ASN A 141 -2.40 -16.55 -14.69
C ASN A 141 -3.94 -16.47 -14.70
N MET A 142 -4.49 -15.57 -13.89
CA MET A 142 -5.94 -15.39 -13.72
C MET A 142 -6.55 -14.31 -14.62
N ALA A 143 -5.75 -13.66 -15.46
CA ALA A 143 -6.23 -12.65 -16.40
C ALA A 143 -7.19 -13.27 -17.43
N GLY A 144 -8.38 -12.70 -17.57
CA GLY A 144 -9.43 -13.17 -18.48
C GLY A 144 -10.20 -14.40 -18.00
N PHE A 145 -9.94 -14.90 -16.80
CA PHE A 145 -10.71 -16.00 -16.22
C PHE A 145 -12.07 -15.50 -15.72
N SER A 146 -13.08 -16.36 -15.83
CA SER A 146 -14.38 -16.11 -15.19
C SER A 146 -14.33 -16.47 -13.71
N MET A 147 -15.28 -15.94 -12.94
CA MET A 147 -15.38 -16.26 -11.51
C MET A 147 -15.56 -17.76 -11.25
N GLU A 148 -16.31 -18.49 -12.09
CA GLU A 148 -16.54 -19.92 -11.92
C GLU A 148 -15.25 -20.70 -12.12
N LYS A 149 -14.49 -20.37 -13.18
CA LYS A 149 -13.20 -21.02 -13.44
C LYS A 149 -12.20 -20.79 -12.33
N ALA A 150 -12.15 -19.58 -11.77
CA ALA A 150 -11.29 -19.27 -10.62
C ALA A 150 -11.68 -20.11 -9.38
N HIS A 151 -12.99 -20.24 -9.12
CA HIS A 151 -13.48 -21.10 -8.04
C HIS A 151 -13.18 -22.58 -8.26
N ASP A 152 -13.27 -23.06 -9.50
CA ASP A 152 -12.96 -24.45 -9.84
C ASP A 152 -11.47 -24.76 -9.70
N LEU A 153 -10.59 -23.82 -10.04
CA LEU A 153 -9.15 -23.96 -9.79
C LEU A 153 -8.86 -24.06 -8.28
N LEU A 154 -9.46 -23.21 -7.46
CA LEU A 154 -9.30 -23.29 -6.00
C LEU A 154 -9.82 -24.62 -5.42
N LYS A 155 -10.95 -25.12 -5.94
CA LYS A 155 -11.49 -26.44 -5.54
C LYS A 155 -10.56 -27.59 -5.93
N LYS A 156 -10.02 -27.59 -7.15
CA LYS A 156 -9.12 -28.64 -7.67
C LYS A 156 -7.72 -28.61 -7.06
N SER A 157 -7.30 -27.47 -6.52
CA SER A 157 -5.97 -27.33 -5.93
C SER A 157 -5.77 -28.25 -4.72
N ALA A 158 -4.51 -28.65 -4.46
CA ALA A 158 -4.17 -29.46 -3.30
C ALA A 158 -4.59 -28.75 -1.99
N PRO A 159 -5.03 -29.50 -0.96
CA PRO A 159 -5.44 -28.92 0.31
C PRO A 159 -4.27 -28.36 1.12
N GLU A 160 -3.07 -28.87 0.92
CA GLU A 160 -1.90 -28.58 1.75
C GLU A 160 -1.21 -27.26 1.41
N ALA A 161 -1.18 -26.88 0.12
CA ALA A 161 -0.60 -25.61 -0.30
C ALA A 161 -1.27 -25.07 -1.58
N ILE A 162 -1.76 -23.84 -1.50
CA ILE A 162 -2.25 -23.05 -2.62
C ILE A 162 -1.43 -21.77 -2.66
N ALA A 163 -0.52 -21.68 -3.62
CA ALA A 163 0.27 -20.49 -3.85
C ALA A 163 -0.53 -19.48 -4.67
N MET A 164 -0.66 -18.24 -4.20
CA MET A 164 -1.36 -17.17 -4.89
C MET A 164 -0.45 -15.95 -5.01
N ALA A 165 -0.40 -15.33 -6.18
CA ALA A 165 0.19 -14.01 -6.36
C ALA A 165 -0.93 -12.97 -6.30
N ILE A 166 -0.84 -12.05 -5.35
CA ILE A 166 -1.87 -11.06 -5.06
C ILE A 166 -1.30 -9.66 -5.25
N ARG A 167 -2.10 -8.76 -5.81
CA ARG A 167 -1.85 -7.32 -5.83
C ARG A 167 -2.79 -6.66 -4.83
N ASP A 168 -2.19 -5.92 -3.90
CA ASP A 168 -2.92 -5.35 -2.78
C ASP A 168 -3.82 -4.21 -3.24
N ARG A 169 -5.14 -4.40 -3.12
CA ARG A 169 -6.19 -3.35 -3.15
C ARG A 169 -6.02 -2.25 -4.23
N PRO A 170 -5.89 -2.59 -5.53
CA PRO A 170 -5.57 -1.64 -6.60
C PRO A 170 -6.58 -0.51 -6.85
N PHE A 171 -7.82 -0.64 -6.35
CA PHE A 171 -8.88 0.37 -6.51
C PHE A 171 -9.14 1.19 -5.25
N GLU A 172 -8.37 0.93 -4.19
CA GLU A 172 -8.54 1.60 -2.91
C GLU A 172 -7.59 2.78 -2.77
N ARG A 173 -8.02 3.76 -1.98
CA ARG A 173 -7.23 4.93 -1.62
C ARG A 173 -7.27 5.11 -0.11
N ALA A 174 -6.11 5.12 0.52
CA ALA A 174 -5.96 5.52 1.92
C ALA A 174 -5.83 7.04 2.00
N ILE A 175 -6.59 7.66 2.90
CA ILE A 175 -6.58 9.10 3.15
C ILE A 175 -6.47 9.31 4.66
N THR A 176 -5.42 10.01 5.06
CA THR A 176 -5.19 10.40 6.46
C THR A 176 -5.90 11.70 6.76
N LEU A 177 -6.75 11.70 7.77
CA LEU A 177 -7.55 12.83 8.21
C LEU A 177 -7.22 13.16 9.66
N HIS A 178 -7.45 14.41 10.02
CA HIS A 178 -7.31 14.90 11.39
C HIS A 178 -8.66 15.34 11.91
N LYS A 179 -8.99 14.94 13.12
CA LYS A 179 -10.18 15.44 13.82
C LYS A 179 -9.99 16.91 14.18
N ASP A 180 -11.09 17.65 14.15
CA ASP A 180 -11.15 18.99 14.71
C ASP A 180 -11.35 18.96 16.24
N SER A 181 -11.46 20.13 16.87
CA SER A 181 -11.74 20.25 18.30
C SER A 181 -13.09 19.65 18.72
N THR A 182 -14.00 19.42 17.78
CA THR A 182 -15.31 18.78 18.01
C THR A 182 -15.27 17.26 17.80
N GLY A 183 -14.10 16.70 17.43
CA GLY A 183 -13.93 15.28 17.14
C GLY A 183 -14.44 14.86 15.76
N CYS A 184 -14.75 15.80 14.86
CA CYS A 184 -15.28 15.54 13.54
C CYS A 184 -14.18 15.53 12.48
N LEU A 185 -14.29 14.63 11.49
CA LEU A 185 -13.39 14.58 10.32
C LEU A 185 -13.86 15.49 9.17
N GLY A 186 -15.15 15.84 9.17
CA GLY A 186 -15.77 16.77 8.22
C GLY A 186 -16.32 16.16 6.94
N PHE A 187 -16.81 14.92 7.00
CA PHE A 187 -17.61 14.32 5.93
C PHE A 187 -18.87 13.67 6.49
N GLN A 188 -19.93 13.64 5.70
CA GLN A 188 -21.16 12.93 5.99
C GLN A 188 -21.23 11.67 5.14
N PHE A 189 -21.63 10.56 5.76
CA PHE A 189 -21.83 9.31 5.07
C PHE A 189 -23.18 8.67 5.44
N LYS A 190 -23.72 7.89 4.50
CA LYS A 190 -24.95 7.11 4.67
C LYS A 190 -24.78 5.77 3.97
N ASP A 191 -25.10 4.68 4.66
CA ASP A 191 -24.89 3.31 4.16
C ASP A 191 -23.45 3.11 3.68
N GLN A 192 -22.47 3.56 4.50
CA GLN A 192 -21.03 3.59 4.18
C GLN A 192 -20.63 4.40 2.92
N ARG A 193 -21.54 5.13 2.26
CA ARG A 193 -21.21 6.05 1.16
C ARG A 193 -21.01 7.46 1.67
N ILE A 194 -19.93 8.11 1.25
CA ILE A 194 -19.67 9.52 1.48
C ILE A 194 -20.61 10.36 0.60
N CYS A 195 -21.50 11.11 1.23
CA CYS A 195 -22.55 11.90 0.57
C CYS A 195 -22.17 13.38 0.45
N ALA A 196 -21.52 13.94 1.47
CA ALA A 196 -21.21 15.37 1.52
C ALA A 196 -19.91 15.63 2.29
N LEU A 197 -19.30 16.78 2.03
CA LEU A 197 -18.10 17.26 2.68
C LEU A 197 -18.40 18.61 3.35
N VAL A 198 -17.85 18.79 4.55
CA VAL A 198 -17.90 20.06 5.27
C VAL A 198 -16.79 20.95 4.75
N LYS A 199 -17.11 22.21 4.46
CA LYS A 199 -16.13 23.21 4.02
C LYS A 199 -15.09 23.44 5.13
N ASP A 200 -13.85 23.72 4.72
CA ASP A 200 -12.71 23.99 5.63
C ASP A 200 -12.37 22.86 6.62
N SER A 201 -12.91 21.66 6.38
CA SER A 201 -12.62 20.48 7.18
C SER A 201 -11.34 19.75 6.74
N SER A 202 -10.86 18.83 7.57
CA SER A 202 -9.74 17.97 7.20
C SER A 202 -10.08 17.09 5.99
N ALA A 203 -11.32 16.61 5.86
CA ALA A 203 -11.75 15.82 4.70
C ALA A 203 -11.69 16.63 3.39
N ALA A 204 -12.12 17.89 3.41
CA ALA A 204 -12.03 18.77 2.25
C ALA A 204 -10.57 19.09 1.89
N ARG A 205 -9.72 19.37 2.89
CA ARG A 205 -8.30 19.66 2.68
C ARG A 205 -7.50 18.49 2.11
N ASN A 206 -7.82 17.26 2.51
CA ASN A 206 -7.14 16.05 2.04
C ASN A 206 -7.78 15.42 0.79
N GLY A 207 -8.77 16.07 0.19
CA GLY A 207 -9.36 15.62 -1.08
C GLY A 207 -10.18 14.33 -0.97
N VAL A 208 -10.91 14.14 0.13
CA VAL A 208 -11.91 13.07 0.21
C VAL A 208 -12.97 13.31 -0.87
N LEU A 209 -13.32 12.27 -1.61
CA LEU A 209 -14.29 12.37 -2.71
C LEU A 209 -15.68 11.88 -2.26
N ILE A 210 -16.71 12.56 -2.73
CA ILE A 210 -18.10 12.11 -2.60
C ILE A 210 -18.37 10.90 -3.52
N ASP A 211 -19.45 10.17 -3.24
CA ASP A 211 -19.82 8.93 -3.93
C ASP A 211 -18.74 7.83 -3.90
N HIS A 212 -17.91 7.88 -2.86
CA HIS A 212 -16.98 6.82 -2.51
C HIS A 212 -17.53 6.02 -1.33
N GLN A 213 -17.24 4.72 -1.34
CA GLN A 213 -17.56 3.77 -0.30
C GLN A 213 -16.41 3.74 0.72
N LEU A 214 -16.74 3.85 2.01
CA LEU A 214 -15.83 3.64 3.12
C LEU A 214 -15.63 2.13 3.32
N LEU A 215 -14.37 1.68 3.30
CA LEU A 215 -14.01 0.27 3.45
C LEU A 215 -13.33 0.00 4.79
N GLU A 216 -12.40 0.87 5.20
CA GLU A 216 -11.67 0.70 6.46
C GLU A 216 -11.52 2.03 7.21
N VAL A 217 -11.41 1.95 8.53
CA VAL A 217 -11.07 3.05 9.43
C VAL A 217 -9.92 2.59 10.34
N ASP A 218 -8.78 3.26 10.28
CA ASP A 218 -7.52 2.91 10.98
C ASP A 218 -7.08 1.44 10.79
N GLY A 219 -7.35 0.90 9.61
CA GLY A 219 -7.05 -0.49 9.25
C GLY A 219 -8.12 -1.50 9.69
N GLN A 220 -9.13 -1.08 10.45
CA GLN A 220 -10.29 -1.93 10.76
C GLN A 220 -11.27 -1.93 9.58
N ASN A 221 -11.64 -3.12 9.09
CA ASN A 221 -12.66 -3.26 8.06
C ASN A 221 -14.06 -2.89 8.60
N VAL A 222 -14.76 -1.99 7.89
CA VAL A 222 -16.11 -1.53 8.24
C VAL A 222 -17.19 -1.96 7.24
N ILE A 223 -16.83 -2.75 6.21
CA ILE A 223 -17.75 -3.21 5.16
C ILE A 223 -18.87 -4.06 5.76
N GLY A 224 -20.11 -3.58 5.65
CA GLY A 224 -21.30 -4.26 6.19
C GLY A 224 -21.73 -3.84 7.61
N LEU A 225 -20.93 -3.05 8.32
CA LEU A 225 -21.33 -2.49 9.61
C LEU A 225 -22.43 -1.44 9.48
N SER A 226 -23.21 -1.24 10.55
CA SER A 226 -24.20 -0.17 10.59
C SER A 226 -23.52 1.21 10.70
N ASP A 227 -24.17 2.25 10.17
CA ASP A 227 -23.64 3.61 10.26
C ASP A 227 -23.41 4.08 11.71
N LYS A 228 -24.15 3.53 12.68
CA LYS A 228 -23.94 3.79 14.11
C LYS A 228 -22.58 3.25 14.56
N GLN A 229 -22.32 1.97 14.31
CA GLN A 229 -21.04 1.33 14.67
C GLN A 229 -19.84 2.03 14.03
N ILE A 230 -19.97 2.46 12.77
CA ILE A 230 -18.91 3.18 12.07
C ILE A 230 -18.64 4.55 12.72
N ARG A 231 -19.70 5.27 13.12
CA ARG A 231 -19.56 6.51 13.87
C ARG A 231 -18.87 6.28 15.21
N ASP A 232 -19.21 5.20 15.91
CA ASP A 232 -18.61 4.85 17.20
C ASP A 232 -17.10 4.54 17.04
N ILE A 233 -16.74 3.76 16.01
CA ILE A 233 -15.32 3.46 15.66
C ILE A 233 -14.57 4.76 15.37
N ILE A 234 -15.13 5.65 14.54
CA ILE A 234 -14.51 6.94 14.23
C ILE A 234 -14.38 7.81 15.47
N GLN A 235 -15.36 7.82 16.38
CA GLN A 235 -15.31 8.60 17.62
C GLN A 235 -14.23 8.09 18.57
N GLN A 236 -14.12 6.76 18.73
CA GLN A 236 -13.13 6.09 19.58
C GLN A 236 -11.71 6.16 19.01
N ALA A 237 -11.56 6.36 17.70
CA ALA A 237 -10.26 6.52 17.06
C ALA A 237 -9.47 7.74 17.60
N GLY A 238 -8.17 7.78 17.32
CA GLY A 238 -7.31 8.89 17.74
C GLY A 238 -7.62 10.22 17.04
N ASN A 239 -6.78 11.22 17.29
CA ASN A 239 -6.89 12.52 16.61
C ASN A 239 -6.55 12.41 15.11
N VAL A 240 -5.67 11.48 14.76
CA VAL A 240 -5.34 11.14 13.37
C VAL A 240 -6.10 9.86 13.02
N VAL A 241 -6.89 9.92 11.96
CA VAL A 241 -7.69 8.79 11.48
C VAL A 241 -7.40 8.56 10.01
N THR A 242 -7.00 7.34 9.66
CA THR A 242 -6.78 6.95 8.26
C THR A 242 -7.98 6.17 7.77
N ILE A 243 -8.63 6.68 6.73
CA ILE A 243 -9.76 5.99 6.09
C ILE A 243 -9.32 5.39 4.77
N THR A 244 -9.81 4.20 4.46
CA THR A 244 -9.65 3.58 3.14
C THR A 244 -10.96 3.67 2.38
N VAL A 245 -10.92 4.23 1.18
CA VAL A 245 -12.10 4.47 0.35
C VAL A 245 -11.95 3.84 -1.04
N MET A 246 -13.07 3.45 -1.64
CA MET A 246 -13.16 2.94 -3.01
C MET A 246 -14.32 3.61 -3.76
N PRO A 247 -14.20 3.89 -5.06
CA PRO A 247 -15.32 4.40 -5.85
C PRO A 247 -16.55 3.48 -5.77
N ARG A 248 -17.74 4.05 -5.53
CA ARG A 248 -18.97 3.27 -5.31
C ARG A 248 -19.31 2.33 -6.46
N PHE A 249 -19.09 2.75 -7.70
CA PHE A 249 -19.42 1.94 -8.87
C PHE A 249 -18.62 0.61 -8.90
N ILE A 250 -17.36 0.65 -8.47
CA ILE A 250 -16.51 -0.55 -8.36
C ILE A 250 -17.02 -1.44 -7.24
N TYR A 251 -17.25 -0.86 -6.06
CA TYR A 251 -17.78 -1.58 -4.91
C TYR A 251 -19.11 -2.29 -5.25
N GLN A 252 -20.05 -1.57 -5.87
CA GLN A 252 -21.33 -2.13 -6.31
C GLN A 252 -21.16 -3.28 -7.30
N HIS A 253 -20.21 -3.17 -8.22
CA HIS A 253 -19.90 -4.25 -9.16
C HIS A 253 -19.32 -5.48 -8.44
N MET A 254 -18.45 -5.26 -7.43
CA MET A 254 -17.86 -6.32 -6.63
C MET A 254 -18.91 -7.10 -5.83
N VAL A 255 -19.81 -6.40 -5.14
CA VAL A 255 -20.86 -7.03 -4.32
C VAL A 255 -22.11 -7.44 -5.12
N LYS A 256 -22.12 -7.19 -6.44
CA LYS A 256 -23.26 -7.50 -7.30
C LYS A 256 -23.61 -8.99 -7.25
N LYS A 257 -24.90 -9.29 -7.03
CA LYS A 257 -25.47 -10.65 -6.85
C LYS A 257 -25.08 -11.35 -5.54
N MET A 258 -24.58 -10.62 -4.54
CA MET A 258 -24.40 -11.16 -3.18
C MET A 258 -25.56 -10.75 -2.28
N ALA A 259 -25.99 -11.66 -1.41
CA ALA A 259 -26.95 -11.31 -0.37
C ALA A 259 -26.29 -10.36 0.63
N GLY A 260 -26.94 -9.21 0.89
CA GLY A 260 -26.40 -8.22 1.83
C GLY A 260 -26.23 -8.78 3.24
N SER A 261 -27.08 -9.72 3.66
CA SER A 261 -26.97 -10.44 4.94
C SER A 261 -25.68 -11.25 5.06
N LEU A 262 -25.22 -11.84 3.95
CA LEU A 262 -24.01 -12.66 3.92
C LEU A 262 -22.77 -11.80 4.16
N ILE A 263 -22.72 -10.61 3.57
CA ILE A 263 -21.62 -9.65 3.80
C ILE A 263 -21.62 -9.20 5.26
N LYS A 264 -22.79 -8.85 5.82
CA LYS A 264 -22.89 -8.41 7.22
C LYS A 264 -22.50 -9.47 8.25
N GLY A 265 -22.69 -10.74 7.93
CA GLY A 265 -22.49 -11.84 8.88
C GLY A 265 -21.12 -12.53 8.80
N LEU A 266 -20.51 -12.58 7.61
CA LEU A 266 -19.28 -13.36 7.39
C LEU A 266 -18.03 -12.51 7.22
N MET A 267 -18.16 -11.21 6.96
CA MET A 267 -17.00 -10.38 6.69
C MET A 267 -16.10 -10.27 7.91
N ASP A 268 -14.78 -10.35 7.69
CA ASP A 268 -13.83 -10.15 8.77
C ASP A 268 -13.70 -8.67 9.15
N HIS A 269 -13.88 -8.38 10.43
CA HIS A 269 -13.80 -7.04 11.02
C HIS A 269 -12.65 -6.94 12.03
N SER A 270 -11.80 -7.97 12.09
CA SER A 270 -10.64 -8.01 12.96
C SER A 270 -9.57 -6.99 12.57
N LEU A 271 -8.68 -6.69 13.52
CA LEU A 271 -7.63 -5.66 13.47
C LEU A 271 -6.23 -6.27 13.34
#